data_AF-A0A497MJC1-F1
#
_entry.id   AF-A0A497MJC1-F1
#
_cell.length_a   1.000
_cell.length_b   1.000
_cell.length_c   1.000
_cell.angle_alpha   90.00
_cell.angle_beta   90.00
_cell.angle_gamma   90.00
#
_symmetry.space_group_name_H-M   'P 1'
#
loop_
_entity.id
_entity.type
_entity.pdbx_description
1 polymer ?
#
loop_
_entity_poly.entity_id
_entity_poly.type
_entity_poly.pdbx_seq_one_letter_code
_entity_poly.pdbx_strand_id
1 'polypeptide(L)'
;MVFKMDLDKDLRLYIIYSGPFGEQLINNFAAHGLGDKIVCLYEFEPETVEMEHPDDPDVLKKIWDNPSEYVPQNLPVMDCDLLIVLGIHPLLGDIIPTIAQKLNAKAVLYPLDDSKRIPEGLKTIKDDLEAAGIPHEFPRPYCLMEESDNEIINYLCKKFGKPKFNVTLDEDKQIIKEIEVVMDTPCGSAKSVSEKLAYYSYSDMKAFREKITTEHENEENDNYCLASMDPLEPYMQEAGDILVESIYEACGFPTIEDHIMEEMEKRGEISLKNLINLLAYELKACDAPNTVERGVEKLISEGKIKRKDAVLSIS
;
A
#
# COMPACT_ATOMS: atom_id res chain seq x y z
N MET A 1 25.34 -25.56 10.82
CA MET A 1 25.69 -24.17 10.46
C MET A 1 24.50 -23.63 9.70
N VAL A 2 23.70 -22.77 10.31
CA VAL A 2 22.53 -22.18 9.63
C VAL A 2 23.08 -21.10 8.70
N PHE A 3 22.96 -21.29 7.38
CA PHE A 3 23.26 -20.24 6.42
C PHE A 3 22.23 -19.12 6.65
N LYS A 4 22.69 -17.93 7.05
CA LYS A 4 21.87 -16.73 7.08
C LYS A 4 21.78 -16.20 5.66
N MET A 5 20.56 -16.08 5.13
CA MET A 5 20.29 -15.59 3.77
C MET A 5 20.76 -14.13 3.63
N ASP A 6 21.49 -13.82 2.56
CA ASP A 6 21.83 -12.44 2.21
C ASP A 6 20.74 -11.90 1.27
N LEU A 7 19.78 -11.13 1.80
CA LEU A 7 18.61 -10.66 1.05
C LEU A 7 18.98 -9.80 -0.17
N ASP A 8 20.14 -9.14 -0.15
CA ASP A 8 20.61 -8.35 -1.29
C ASP A 8 21.14 -9.23 -2.44
N LYS A 9 21.50 -10.49 -2.19
CA LYS A 9 22.06 -11.38 -3.22
C LYS A 9 21.17 -12.57 -3.56
N ASP A 10 20.51 -13.14 -2.57
CA ASP A 10 19.91 -14.46 -2.65
C ASP A 10 18.38 -14.43 -2.73
N LEU A 11 17.75 -13.26 -2.52
CA LEU A 11 16.30 -13.13 -2.49
C LEU A 11 15.68 -13.42 -3.86
N ARG A 12 14.71 -14.34 -3.88
CA ARG A 12 13.93 -14.70 -5.07
C ARG A 12 12.48 -14.29 -4.91
N LEU A 13 12.04 -13.39 -5.78
CA LEU A 13 10.68 -12.88 -5.86
C LEU A 13 9.91 -13.65 -6.93
N TYR A 14 8.79 -14.23 -6.53
CA TYR A 14 7.79 -14.76 -7.45
C TYR A 14 6.61 -13.81 -7.43
N ILE A 15 6.22 -13.26 -8.58
CA ILE A 15 5.12 -12.30 -8.64
C ILE A 15 3.98 -12.89 -9.45
N ILE A 16 2.83 -13.02 -8.80
CA ILE A 16 1.55 -13.28 -9.45
C ILE A 16 0.85 -11.94 -9.63
N TYR A 17 0.38 -11.64 -10.82
CA TYR A 17 -0.24 -10.34 -11.09
C TYR A 17 -1.40 -10.43 -12.09
N SER A 18 -2.17 -9.35 -12.24
CA SER A 18 -3.11 -9.18 -13.35
C SER A 18 -3.31 -7.70 -13.69
N GLY A 19 -3.24 -7.40 -14.98
CA GLY A 19 -3.58 -6.10 -15.54
C GLY A 19 -2.66 -4.93 -15.12
N PRO A 20 -3.06 -3.69 -15.45
CA PRO A 20 -2.19 -2.51 -15.35
C PRO A 20 -1.66 -2.23 -13.94
N PHE A 21 -2.46 -2.54 -12.91
CA PHE A 21 -2.03 -2.39 -11.52
C PHE A 21 -0.77 -3.22 -11.23
N GLY A 22 -0.80 -4.51 -11.57
CA GLY A 22 0.34 -5.39 -11.36
C GLY A 22 1.55 -4.99 -12.20
N GLU A 23 1.33 -4.68 -13.47
CA GLU A 23 2.37 -4.25 -14.40
C GLU A 23 3.14 -3.02 -13.91
N GLN A 24 2.42 -2.00 -13.43
CA GLN A 24 3.05 -0.77 -12.96
C GLN A 24 3.96 -1.01 -11.73
N LEU A 25 3.48 -1.79 -10.76
CA LEU A 25 4.27 -2.15 -9.58
C LEU A 25 5.50 -2.98 -9.96
N ILE A 26 5.35 -3.97 -10.85
CA ILE A 26 6.47 -4.78 -11.37
C ILE A 26 7.51 -3.90 -12.06
N ASN A 27 7.07 -2.97 -12.91
CA ASN A 27 7.96 -2.04 -13.60
C ASN A 27 8.73 -1.17 -12.62
N ASN A 28 8.06 -0.65 -11.59
CA ASN A 28 8.70 0.17 -10.57
C ASN A 28 9.70 -0.64 -9.73
N PHE A 29 9.35 -1.87 -9.35
CA PHE A 29 10.25 -2.79 -8.64
C PHE A 29 11.50 -3.10 -9.45
N ALA A 30 11.33 -3.42 -10.74
CA ALA A 30 12.43 -3.72 -11.64
C ALA A 30 13.36 -2.51 -11.82
N ALA A 31 12.80 -1.32 -12.03
CA ALA A 31 13.55 -0.08 -12.23
C ALA A 31 14.38 0.34 -10.99
N HIS A 32 13.96 -0.07 -9.78
CA HIS A 32 14.60 0.32 -8.53
C HIS A 32 15.29 -0.86 -7.81
N GLY A 33 15.89 -1.76 -8.59
CA GLY A 33 16.90 -2.72 -8.10
C GLY A 33 16.35 -4.01 -7.52
N LEU A 34 15.14 -4.41 -7.94
CA LEU A 34 14.61 -5.77 -7.71
C LEU A 34 14.54 -6.62 -8.99
N GLY A 35 14.87 -6.07 -10.16
CA GLY A 35 14.73 -6.78 -11.43
C GLY A 35 15.54 -8.08 -11.52
N ASP A 36 16.73 -8.12 -10.90
CA ASP A 36 17.58 -9.31 -10.80
C ASP A 36 17.04 -10.37 -9.82
N LYS A 37 16.08 -9.99 -8.98
CA LYS A 37 15.49 -10.84 -7.92
C LYS A 37 14.17 -11.48 -8.35
N ILE A 38 13.54 -10.94 -9.38
CA ILE A 38 12.31 -11.49 -9.94
C ILE A 38 12.66 -12.77 -10.72
N VAL A 39 12.33 -13.92 -10.14
CA VAL A 39 12.58 -15.23 -10.76
C VAL A 39 11.43 -15.71 -11.62
N CYS A 40 10.22 -15.20 -11.37
CA CYS A 40 9.03 -15.50 -12.16
C CYS A 40 8.02 -14.34 -12.11
N LEU A 41 7.43 -14.06 -13.27
CA LEU A 41 6.22 -13.27 -13.42
C LEU A 41 5.14 -14.20 -13.99
N TYR A 42 4.00 -14.26 -13.31
CA TYR A 42 2.87 -15.08 -13.72
C TYR A 42 1.59 -14.25 -13.72
N GLU A 43 1.09 -13.94 -14.91
CA GLU A 43 -0.21 -13.30 -15.05
C GLU A 43 -1.31 -14.33 -14.75
N PHE A 44 -2.14 -14.06 -13.75
CA PHE A 44 -3.16 -14.99 -13.29
C PHE A 44 -4.55 -14.39 -13.38
N GLU A 45 -5.26 -14.83 -14.41
CA GLU A 45 -6.61 -14.38 -14.74
C GLU A 45 -7.61 -15.53 -14.63
N PRO A 46 -8.90 -15.25 -14.38
CA PRO A 46 -9.96 -16.26 -14.29
C PRO A 46 -9.98 -17.24 -15.47
N GLU A 47 -9.73 -16.72 -16.67
CA GLU A 47 -9.67 -17.44 -17.94
C GLU A 47 -8.67 -18.60 -17.89
N THR A 48 -7.61 -18.47 -17.09
CA THR A 48 -6.61 -19.53 -16.90
C THR A 48 -7.24 -20.79 -16.31
N VAL A 49 -8.08 -20.62 -15.28
CA VAL A 49 -8.78 -21.75 -14.63
C VAL A 49 -9.92 -22.23 -15.52
N GLU A 50 -10.69 -21.31 -16.11
CA GLU A 50 -11.83 -21.66 -16.97
C GLU A 50 -11.40 -22.49 -18.20
N MET A 51 -10.25 -22.17 -18.80
CA MET A 51 -9.71 -22.93 -19.94
C MET A 51 -9.28 -24.35 -19.58
N GLU A 52 -8.82 -24.59 -18.34
CA GLU A 52 -8.47 -25.94 -17.86
C GLU A 52 -9.73 -26.74 -17.44
N HIS A 53 -10.87 -26.07 -17.24
CA HIS A 53 -12.13 -26.66 -16.81
C HIS A 53 -13.33 -26.23 -17.71
N PRO A 54 -13.29 -26.48 -19.03
CA PRO A 54 -14.27 -25.93 -19.98
C PRO A 54 -15.69 -26.49 -19.80
N ASP A 55 -15.84 -27.63 -19.13
CA ASP A 55 -17.13 -28.28 -18.86
C ASP A 55 -17.81 -27.75 -17.58
N ASP A 56 -17.17 -26.83 -16.83
CA ASP A 56 -17.68 -26.28 -15.58
C ASP A 56 -17.78 -24.74 -15.62
N PRO A 57 -18.93 -24.18 -16.03
CA PRO A 57 -19.11 -22.73 -16.18
C PRO A 57 -19.13 -21.96 -14.85
N ASP A 58 -19.21 -22.66 -13.71
CA ASP A 58 -19.19 -22.06 -12.38
C ASP A 58 -17.89 -22.41 -11.62
N VAL A 59 -16.84 -22.84 -12.34
CA VAL A 59 -15.58 -23.33 -11.74
C VAL A 59 -14.98 -22.35 -10.72
N LEU A 60 -14.98 -21.05 -11.04
CA LEU A 60 -14.41 -20.02 -10.17
C LEU A 60 -15.11 -19.94 -8.80
N LYS A 61 -16.40 -20.28 -8.74
CA LYS A 61 -17.18 -20.27 -7.49
C LYS A 61 -16.97 -21.53 -6.65
N LYS A 62 -16.30 -22.54 -7.19
CA LYS A 62 -16.00 -23.81 -6.52
C LYS A 62 -14.55 -23.87 -6.03
N ILE A 63 -13.73 -22.89 -6.39
CA ILE A 63 -12.31 -22.84 -6.03
C ILE A 63 -12.12 -23.04 -4.52
N TRP A 64 -12.92 -22.36 -3.70
CA TRP A 64 -12.82 -22.43 -2.24
C TRP A 64 -13.08 -23.83 -1.65
N ASP A 65 -13.79 -24.73 -2.36
CA ASP A 65 -14.06 -26.09 -1.89
C ASP A 65 -12.79 -26.96 -1.90
N ASN A 66 -11.98 -26.85 -2.95
CA ASN A 66 -10.71 -27.55 -3.07
C ASN A 66 -9.69 -26.76 -3.91
N PRO A 67 -9.06 -25.71 -3.34
CA PRO A 67 -8.19 -24.81 -4.10
C PRO A 67 -7.02 -25.53 -4.80
N SER A 68 -6.60 -26.68 -4.28
CA SER A 68 -5.49 -27.45 -4.81
C SER A 68 -5.75 -28.10 -6.17
N GLU A 69 -7.01 -28.35 -6.52
CA GLU A 69 -7.41 -28.87 -7.83
C GLU A 69 -7.38 -27.79 -8.92
N TYR A 70 -7.41 -26.52 -8.55
CA TYR A 70 -7.51 -25.38 -9.45
C TYR A 70 -6.21 -24.60 -9.61
N VAL A 71 -5.09 -25.10 -9.06
CA VAL A 71 -3.78 -24.54 -9.36
C VAL A 71 -3.46 -24.80 -10.84
N PRO A 72 -3.23 -23.76 -11.66
CA PRO A 72 -3.01 -23.93 -13.09
C PRO A 72 -1.87 -24.89 -13.42
N GLN A 73 -2.06 -25.76 -14.40
CA GLN A 73 -1.05 -26.73 -14.84
C GLN A 73 0.16 -26.05 -15.47
N ASN A 74 -0.05 -24.88 -16.08
CA ASN A 74 1.01 -24.08 -16.68
C ASN A 74 1.76 -23.18 -15.68
N LEU A 75 1.38 -23.16 -14.39
CA LEU A 75 2.07 -22.39 -13.36
C LEU A 75 3.52 -22.87 -13.22
N PRO A 76 4.53 -22.02 -13.46
CA PRO A 76 5.93 -22.40 -13.29
C PRO A 76 6.27 -22.73 -11.83
N VAL A 77 6.47 -23.99 -11.50
CA VAL A 77 6.80 -24.41 -10.13
C VAL A 77 8.30 -24.30 -9.88
N MET A 78 8.70 -23.35 -9.03
CA MET A 78 10.06 -23.17 -8.55
C MET A 78 10.08 -22.56 -7.16
N ASP A 79 11.13 -22.85 -6.39
CA ASP A 79 11.29 -22.29 -5.05
C ASP A 79 11.44 -20.76 -5.10
N CYS A 80 10.68 -20.05 -4.29
CA CYS A 80 10.84 -18.62 -4.06
C CYS A 80 10.95 -18.29 -2.57
N ASP A 81 11.42 -17.08 -2.25
CA ASP A 81 11.52 -16.60 -0.88
C ASP A 81 10.32 -15.71 -0.52
N LEU A 82 9.89 -14.87 -1.46
CA LEU A 82 8.70 -14.03 -1.33
C LEU A 82 7.77 -14.26 -2.52
N LEU A 83 6.52 -14.62 -2.23
CA LEU A 83 5.42 -14.56 -3.19
C LEU A 83 4.72 -13.21 -3.07
N ILE A 84 4.68 -12.43 -4.14
CA ILE A 84 3.95 -11.16 -4.22
C ILE A 84 2.72 -11.37 -5.09
N VAL A 85 1.54 -10.95 -4.60
CA VAL A 85 0.27 -11.10 -5.33
C VAL A 85 -0.33 -9.73 -5.60
N LEU A 86 -0.43 -9.35 -6.87
CA LEU A 86 -0.76 -8.00 -7.31
C LEU A 86 -2.02 -7.96 -8.18
N GLY A 87 -3.13 -7.58 -7.57
CA GLY A 87 -4.36 -7.28 -8.31
C GLY A 87 -5.00 -8.48 -9.01
N ILE A 88 -4.82 -9.73 -8.56
CA ILE A 88 -5.59 -10.84 -9.17
C ILE A 88 -7.09 -10.70 -8.89
N HIS A 89 -7.91 -11.40 -9.69
CA HIS A 89 -9.35 -11.47 -9.46
C HIS A 89 -9.67 -12.10 -8.08
N PRO A 90 -10.66 -11.59 -7.32
CA PRO A 90 -10.90 -12.00 -5.92
C PRO A 90 -11.20 -13.50 -5.76
N LEU A 91 -11.91 -14.11 -6.73
CA LEU A 91 -12.22 -15.55 -6.72
C LEU A 91 -10.99 -16.45 -6.85
N LEU A 92 -9.85 -15.92 -7.31
CA LEU A 92 -8.59 -16.66 -7.38
C LEU A 92 -7.80 -16.61 -6.07
N GLY A 93 -8.19 -15.74 -5.13
CA GLY A 93 -7.48 -15.53 -3.87
C GLY A 93 -7.32 -16.79 -3.04
N ASP A 94 -8.34 -17.66 -3.00
CA ASP A 94 -8.31 -18.92 -2.24
C ASP A 94 -7.26 -19.91 -2.74
N ILE A 95 -6.73 -19.75 -3.96
CA ILE A 95 -5.66 -20.58 -4.52
C ILE A 95 -4.28 -20.18 -3.96
N ILE A 96 -4.11 -18.93 -3.50
CA ILE A 96 -2.83 -18.36 -3.10
C ILE A 96 -2.11 -19.16 -2.00
N PRO A 97 -2.76 -19.61 -0.91
CA PRO A 97 -2.08 -20.43 0.10
C PRO A 97 -1.55 -21.76 -0.47
N THR A 98 -2.25 -22.36 -1.44
CA THR A 98 -1.78 -23.58 -2.10
C THR A 98 -0.60 -23.30 -3.03
N ILE A 99 -0.64 -22.19 -3.79
CA ILE A 99 0.48 -21.79 -4.63
C ILE A 99 1.71 -21.49 -3.77
N ALA A 100 1.56 -20.73 -2.67
CA ALA A 100 2.65 -20.43 -1.75
C ALA A 100 3.35 -21.69 -1.24
N GLN A 101 2.58 -22.71 -0.85
CA GLN A 101 3.14 -24.01 -0.43
C GLN A 101 3.84 -24.74 -1.59
N LYS A 102 3.24 -24.79 -2.80
CA LYS A 102 3.85 -25.42 -3.98
C LYS A 102 5.17 -24.77 -4.39
N LEU A 103 5.29 -23.46 -4.20
CA LEU A 103 6.50 -22.68 -4.48
C LEU A 103 7.49 -22.65 -3.31
N ASN A 104 7.22 -23.36 -2.21
CA ASN A 104 7.99 -23.31 -0.97
C ASN A 104 8.26 -21.85 -0.49
N ALA A 105 7.29 -20.95 -0.71
CA ALA A 105 7.42 -19.54 -0.39
C ALA A 105 7.65 -19.36 1.12
N LYS A 106 8.62 -18.52 1.49
CA LYS A 106 8.94 -18.23 2.90
C LYS A 106 8.11 -17.09 3.47
N ALA A 107 7.47 -16.29 2.63
CA ALA A 107 6.55 -15.24 3.00
C ALA A 107 5.60 -14.90 1.83
N VAL A 108 4.45 -14.31 2.14
CA VAL A 108 3.49 -13.77 1.16
C VAL A 108 3.25 -12.29 1.39
N LEU A 109 3.33 -11.49 0.34
CA LEU A 109 2.91 -10.10 0.35
C LEU A 109 1.76 -9.93 -0.65
N TYR A 110 0.58 -9.63 -0.15
CA TYR A 110 -0.63 -9.53 -0.97
C TYR A 110 -1.31 -8.18 -0.70
N PRO A 111 -0.84 -7.09 -1.34
CA PRO A 111 -1.49 -5.79 -1.26
C PRO A 111 -2.91 -5.82 -1.83
N LEU A 112 -3.82 -5.12 -1.17
CA LEU A 112 -5.25 -5.12 -1.50
C LEU A 112 -5.76 -3.69 -1.68
N ASP A 113 -5.12 -3.00 -2.64
CA ASP A 113 -5.35 -1.59 -2.98
C ASP A 113 -6.63 -1.34 -3.81
N ASP A 114 -7.33 -2.39 -4.25
CA ASP A 114 -8.61 -2.31 -4.94
C ASP A 114 -9.68 -3.05 -4.13
N SER A 115 -10.65 -2.31 -3.59
CA SER A 115 -11.73 -2.86 -2.78
C SER A 115 -12.52 -3.96 -3.50
N LYS A 116 -12.63 -3.88 -4.83
CA LYS A 116 -13.33 -4.88 -5.65
C LYS A 116 -12.51 -6.15 -5.88
N ARG A 117 -11.22 -6.13 -5.58
CA ARG A 117 -10.30 -7.28 -5.70
C ARG A 117 -9.99 -7.94 -4.36
N ILE A 118 -10.61 -7.51 -3.27
CA ILE A 118 -10.50 -8.18 -1.97
C ILE A 118 -11.26 -9.51 -2.02
N PRO A 119 -10.61 -10.66 -1.76
CA PRO A 119 -11.30 -11.94 -1.69
C PRO A 119 -12.29 -11.98 -0.51
N GLU A 120 -13.51 -12.48 -0.73
CA GLU A 120 -14.46 -12.74 0.37
C GLU A 120 -13.87 -13.74 1.39
N GLY A 121 -13.10 -14.71 0.90
CA GLY A 121 -12.38 -15.72 1.68
C GLY A 121 -11.11 -15.23 2.37
N LEU A 122 -10.83 -13.92 2.45
CA LEU A 122 -9.59 -13.38 3.02
C LEU A 122 -9.22 -13.97 4.39
N LYS A 123 -10.20 -14.16 5.27
CA LYS A 123 -9.95 -14.77 6.57
C LYS A 123 -9.42 -16.20 6.42
N THR A 124 -10.06 -17.01 5.59
CA THR A 124 -9.61 -18.37 5.26
C THR A 124 -8.22 -18.37 4.66
N ILE A 125 -7.94 -17.46 3.71
CA ILE A 125 -6.61 -17.31 3.11
C ILE A 125 -5.53 -17.05 4.17
N LYS A 126 -5.82 -16.17 5.14
CA LYS A 126 -4.91 -15.90 6.26
C LYS A 126 -4.74 -17.13 7.14
N ASP A 127 -5.83 -17.74 7.58
CA ASP A 127 -5.84 -18.93 8.44
C ASP A 127 -5.03 -20.09 7.80
N ASP A 128 -5.15 -20.28 6.48
CA ASP A 128 -4.42 -21.31 5.73
C ASP A 128 -2.91 -21.01 5.61
N LEU A 129 -2.53 -19.75 5.38
CA LEU A 129 -1.12 -19.32 5.38
C LEU A 129 -0.49 -19.48 6.78
N GLU A 130 -1.22 -19.14 7.83
CA GLU A 130 -0.79 -19.35 9.23
C GLU A 130 -0.62 -20.83 9.55
N ALA A 131 -1.58 -21.67 9.15
CA ALA A 131 -1.52 -23.11 9.35
C ALA A 131 -0.33 -23.74 8.60
N ALA A 132 0.03 -23.19 7.44
CA ALA A 132 1.22 -23.57 6.69
C ALA A 132 2.54 -22.99 7.26
N GLY A 133 2.46 -22.11 8.28
CA GLY A 133 3.61 -21.46 8.87
C GLY A 133 4.29 -20.45 7.93
N ILE A 134 3.52 -19.84 7.02
CA ILE A 134 3.97 -18.85 6.03
C ILE A 134 3.58 -17.45 6.52
N PRO A 135 4.54 -16.64 7.01
CA PRO A 135 4.31 -15.24 7.33
C PRO A 135 3.72 -14.47 6.15
N HIS A 136 2.81 -13.55 6.43
CA HIS A 136 2.09 -12.85 5.38
C HIS A 136 1.70 -11.43 5.80
N GLU A 137 1.56 -10.54 4.81
CA GLU A 137 1.08 -9.18 4.98
C GLU A 137 0.05 -8.84 3.90
N PHE A 138 -1.02 -8.15 4.29
CA PHE A 138 -2.12 -7.73 3.41
C PHE A 138 -2.37 -6.22 3.53
N PRO A 139 -1.41 -5.37 3.12
CA PRO A 139 -1.49 -3.93 3.35
C PRO A 139 -2.59 -3.26 2.50
N ARG A 140 -3.19 -2.19 3.06
CA ARG A 140 -4.31 -1.45 2.46
C ARG A 140 -4.32 0.03 2.91
N PRO A 141 -3.86 0.98 2.08
CA PRO A 141 -3.11 0.74 0.84
C PRO A 141 -1.68 0.23 1.09
N TYR A 142 -1.00 -0.27 0.07
CA TYR A 142 0.37 -0.77 0.15
C TYR A 142 1.37 0.30 0.58
N CYS A 143 1.18 1.54 0.14
CA CYS A 143 2.03 2.67 0.52
C CYS A 143 1.93 3.05 2.01
N LEU A 144 1.16 2.35 2.84
CA LEU A 144 1.24 2.49 4.30
C LEU A 144 2.41 1.75 4.93
N MET A 145 2.96 0.73 4.26
CA MET A 145 3.96 -0.12 4.89
C MET A 145 5.25 0.66 5.16
N GLU A 146 5.74 0.60 6.40
CA GLU A 146 7.05 1.14 6.80
C GLU A 146 7.98 0.06 7.34
N GLU A 147 7.41 -0.94 8.00
CA GLU A 147 8.14 -2.05 8.62
C GLU A 147 7.27 -3.32 8.62
N SER A 148 7.90 -4.47 8.86
CA SER A 148 7.24 -5.74 9.11
C SER A 148 8.09 -6.57 10.08
N ASP A 149 7.44 -7.40 10.89
CA ASP A 149 8.12 -8.35 11.78
C ASP A 149 8.83 -9.46 10.99
N ASN A 150 8.41 -9.71 9.75
CA ASN A 150 9.08 -10.66 8.87
C ASN A 150 10.26 -10.01 8.14
N GLU A 151 11.47 -10.56 8.30
CA GLU A 151 12.69 -9.99 7.70
C GLU A 151 12.64 -9.87 6.17
N ILE A 152 11.95 -10.79 5.46
CA ILE A 152 11.85 -10.79 3.99
C ILE A 152 10.91 -9.67 3.53
N ILE A 153 9.73 -9.54 4.15
CA ILE A 153 8.78 -8.48 3.82
C ILE A 153 9.35 -7.11 4.23
N ASN A 154 9.99 -7.03 5.39
CA ASN A 154 10.64 -5.80 5.87
C ASN A 154 11.76 -5.31 4.94
N TYR A 155 12.43 -6.22 4.21
CA TYR A 155 13.40 -5.83 3.19
C TYR A 155 12.72 -5.08 2.02
N LEU A 156 11.49 -5.45 1.65
CA LEU A 156 10.69 -4.72 0.68
C LEU A 156 10.23 -3.37 1.24
N CYS A 157 9.77 -3.31 2.49
CA CYS A 157 9.37 -2.07 3.16
C CYS A 157 10.48 -1.00 3.18
N LYS A 158 11.76 -1.44 3.20
CA LYS A 158 12.93 -0.55 3.14
C LYS A 158 13.24 -0.02 1.74
N LYS A 159 12.58 -0.51 0.70
CA LYS A 159 12.73 -0.05 -0.69
C LYS A 159 11.49 0.65 -1.21
N PHE A 160 10.31 0.15 -0.84
CA PHE A 160 9.00 0.68 -1.24
C PHE A 160 8.04 0.65 -0.06
N GLY A 161 7.18 1.65 0.03
CA GLY A 161 6.23 1.75 1.14
C GLY A 161 5.72 3.17 1.32
N LYS A 162 5.68 3.65 2.58
CA LYS A 162 5.45 5.06 2.87
C LYS A 162 6.59 5.88 2.24
N PRO A 163 6.28 6.82 1.33
CA PRO A 163 7.31 7.55 0.62
C PRO A 163 8.08 8.46 1.59
N LYS A 164 9.35 8.73 1.29
CA LYS A 164 10.22 9.60 2.10
C LYS A 164 10.94 10.56 1.18
N PHE A 165 11.06 11.81 1.60
CA PHE A 165 11.63 12.89 0.78
C PHE A 165 12.70 13.65 1.54
N ASN A 166 13.70 14.14 0.80
CA ASN A 166 14.53 15.26 1.22
C ASN A 166 14.07 16.48 0.44
N VAL A 167 13.64 17.55 1.13
CA VAL A 167 13.16 18.77 0.49
C VAL A 167 14.01 19.96 0.91
N THR A 168 14.39 20.80 -0.05
CA THR A 168 14.99 22.12 0.20
C THR A 168 14.02 23.19 -0.26
N LEU A 169 13.70 24.13 0.63
CA LEU A 169 12.81 25.26 0.35
C LEU A 169 13.60 26.52 0.01
N ASP A 170 13.05 27.38 -0.85
CA ASP A 170 13.45 28.79 -0.98
C ASP A 170 12.39 29.62 -0.27
N GLU A 171 12.67 29.97 1.00
CA GLU A 171 11.72 30.68 1.87
C GLU A 171 11.37 32.09 1.38
N ASP A 172 12.34 32.78 0.75
CA ASP A 172 12.13 34.13 0.22
C ASP A 172 11.11 34.13 -0.93
N LYS A 173 11.15 33.10 -1.77
CA LYS A 173 10.20 32.93 -2.90
C LYS A 173 8.99 32.06 -2.56
N GLN A 174 9.00 31.38 -1.43
CA GLN A 174 8.03 30.37 -1.02
C GLN A 174 7.84 29.26 -2.07
N ILE A 175 8.94 28.68 -2.58
CA ILE A 175 8.90 27.58 -3.56
C ILE A 175 9.72 26.36 -3.12
N ILE A 176 9.35 25.17 -3.62
CA ILE A 176 10.18 23.97 -3.52
C ILE A 176 11.42 24.15 -4.39
N LYS A 177 12.59 24.37 -3.80
CA LYS A 177 13.83 24.56 -4.56
C LYS A 177 14.31 23.22 -5.14
N GLU A 178 14.34 22.19 -4.30
CA GLU A 178 14.77 20.82 -4.65
C GLU A 178 13.90 19.81 -3.86
N ILE A 179 13.54 18.71 -4.50
CA ILE A 179 12.83 17.58 -3.88
C ILE A 179 13.46 16.28 -4.40
N GLU A 180 13.94 15.45 -3.48
CA GLU A 180 14.56 14.15 -3.75
C GLU A 180 13.72 13.05 -3.08
N VAL A 181 13.44 12.00 -3.84
CA VAL A 181 12.75 10.80 -3.33
C VAL A 181 13.78 9.86 -2.70
N VAL A 182 13.70 9.69 -1.39
CA VAL A 182 14.54 8.76 -0.61
C VAL A 182 13.93 7.36 -0.61
N MET A 183 12.61 7.28 -0.55
CA MET A 183 11.82 6.04 -0.64
C MET A 183 10.59 6.33 -1.50
N ASP A 184 10.36 5.50 -2.50
CA ASP A 184 9.24 5.66 -3.43
C ASP A 184 8.00 4.88 -2.96
N THR A 185 6.83 5.24 -3.47
CA THR A 185 5.64 4.42 -3.31
C THR A 185 5.78 3.14 -4.15
N PRO A 186 5.09 2.03 -3.79
CA PRO A 186 5.15 0.80 -4.58
C PRO A 186 4.79 0.99 -6.05
N CYS A 187 3.81 1.86 -6.33
CA CYS A 187 3.38 2.18 -7.69
C CYS A 187 4.25 3.24 -8.41
N GLY A 188 5.21 3.87 -7.72
CA GLY A 188 6.10 4.89 -8.31
C GLY A 188 5.51 6.31 -8.40
N SER A 189 4.36 6.54 -7.78
CA SER A 189 3.68 7.84 -7.79
C SER A 189 4.45 8.95 -7.07
N ALA A 190 5.20 8.63 -6.00
CA ALA A 190 5.97 9.64 -5.28
C ALA A 190 7.05 10.28 -6.17
N LYS A 191 7.74 9.46 -6.97
CA LYS A 191 8.67 9.96 -7.99
C LYS A 191 7.99 10.83 -9.05
N SER A 192 6.93 10.34 -9.68
CA SER A 192 6.20 11.11 -10.70
C SER A 192 5.74 12.47 -10.17
N VAL A 193 5.17 12.51 -8.95
CA VAL A 193 4.70 13.74 -8.33
C VAL A 193 5.87 14.68 -8.00
N SER A 194 6.98 14.16 -7.48
CA SER A 194 8.15 14.98 -7.12
C SER A 194 8.68 15.81 -8.31
N GLU A 195 8.67 15.24 -9.51
CA GLU A 195 9.09 15.92 -10.74
C GLU A 195 8.19 17.11 -11.11
N LYS A 196 6.91 17.06 -10.73
CA LYS A 196 5.95 18.15 -10.96
C LYS A 196 5.97 19.24 -9.89
N LEU A 197 6.60 18.96 -8.74
CA LEU A 197 6.68 19.88 -7.62
C LEU A 197 7.94 20.73 -7.61
N ALA A 198 8.97 20.38 -8.40
CA ALA A 198 10.17 21.19 -8.53
C ALA A 198 9.82 22.64 -8.94
N TYR A 199 10.25 23.61 -8.13
CA TYR A 199 9.97 25.05 -8.25
C TYR A 199 8.50 25.46 -8.10
N TYR A 200 7.62 24.56 -7.62
CA TYR A 200 6.24 24.89 -7.36
C TYR A 200 6.10 25.74 -6.08
N SER A 201 5.15 26.69 -6.10
CA SER A 201 4.89 27.59 -4.98
C SER A 201 4.09 26.91 -3.87
N TYR A 202 4.53 27.13 -2.63
CA TYR A 202 3.81 26.75 -1.43
C TYR A 202 3.25 27.97 -0.69
N SER A 203 3.18 29.14 -1.33
CA SER A 203 2.60 30.36 -0.73
C SER A 203 1.11 30.20 -0.37
N ASP A 204 0.39 29.32 -1.06
CA ASP A 204 -0.97 28.89 -0.75
C ASP A 204 -0.96 27.38 -0.44
N MET A 205 -1.08 27.04 0.84
CA MET A 205 -1.07 25.64 1.32
C MET A 205 -2.20 24.80 0.74
N LYS A 206 -3.36 25.39 0.47
CA LYS A 206 -4.49 24.65 -0.08
C LYS A 206 -4.21 24.30 -1.55
N ALA A 207 -3.74 25.28 -2.32
CA ALA A 207 -3.36 25.05 -3.72
C ALA A 207 -2.17 24.08 -3.83
N PHE A 208 -1.22 24.15 -2.89
CA PHE A 208 -0.09 23.23 -2.83
C PHE A 208 -0.56 21.79 -2.57
N ARG A 209 -1.44 21.57 -1.59
CA ARG A 209 -2.06 20.26 -1.34
C ARG A 209 -2.79 19.74 -2.58
N GLU A 210 -3.64 20.57 -3.18
CA GLU A 210 -4.41 20.23 -4.39
C GLU A 210 -3.51 19.86 -5.57
N LYS A 211 -2.35 20.52 -5.71
CA LYS A 211 -1.35 20.17 -6.72
C LYS A 211 -0.81 18.76 -6.48
N ILE A 212 -0.45 18.40 -5.25
CA ILE A 212 0.08 17.07 -4.91
C ILE A 212 -0.96 15.99 -5.24
N THR A 213 -2.20 16.18 -4.78
CA THR A 213 -3.26 15.18 -4.97
C THR A 213 -3.69 15.06 -6.43
N THR A 214 -3.77 16.17 -7.17
CA THR A 214 -4.07 16.16 -8.61
C THR A 214 -3.00 15.38 -9.37
N GLU A 215 -1.71 15.62 -9.11
CA GLU A 215 -0.64 14.89 -9.80
C GLU A 215 -0.55 13.42 -9.38
N HIS A 216 -0.98 13.08 -8.17
CA HIS A 216 -1.04 11.69 -7.70
C HIS A 216 -2.05 10.83 -8.50
N GLU A 217 -3.17 11.42 -8.93
CA GLU A 217 -4.22 10.75 -9.71
C GLU A 217 -4.20 11.10 -11.21
N ASN A 218 -3.22 11.89 -11.67
CA ASN A 218 -3.13 12.34 -13.05
C ASN A 218 -2.66 11.22 -13.99
N GLU A 219 -3.57 10.69 -14.81
CA GLU A 219 -3.29 9.63 -15.80
C GLU A 219 -2.25 10.02 -16.87
N GLU A 220 -1.92 11.31 -17.02
CA GLU A 220 -0.86 11.77 -17.93
C GLU A 220 0.55 11.61 -17.33
N ASN A 221 0.67 11.24 -16.07
CA ASN A 221 1.96 10.98 -15.41
C ASN A 221 2.47 9.57 -15.72
N ASP A 222 3.80 9.43 -15.81
CA ASP A 222 4.47 8.14 -16.08
C ASP A 222 4.03 7.04 -15.11
N ASN A 223 3.85 7.40 -13.83
CA ASN A 223 3.14 6.59 -12.84
C ASN A 223 2.14 7.45 -12.08
N TYR A 224 0.92 6.96 -11.93
CA TYR A 224 -0.13 7.53 -11.09
C TYR A 224 -0.75 6.42 -10.23
N CYS A 225 -1.55 6.77 -9.23
CA CYS A 225 -2.13 5.77 -8.35
C CYS A 225 -3.29 5.02 -9.04
N LEU A 226 -3.26 3.70 -8.96
CA LEU A 226 -4.28 2.79 -9.51
C LEU A 226 -5.17 2.14 -8.42
N ALA A 227 -5.08 2.62 -7.18
CA ALA A 227 -5.91 2.15 -6.08
C ALA A 227 -7.40 2.50 -6.28
N SER A 228 -8.31 1.83 -5.58
CA SER A 228 -9.75 2.09 -5.73
C SER A 228 -10.16 3.45 -5.15
N MET A 229 -11.14 4.09 -5.82
CA MET A 229 -11.82 5.30 -5.37
C MET A 229 -13.19 4.99 -4.75
N ASP A 230 -13.36 3.83 -4.12
CA ASP A 230 -14.64 3.44 -3.54
C ASP A 230 -15.02 4.43 -2.40
N PRO A 231 -16.25 4.98 -2.36
CA PRO A 231 -16.62 5.92 -1.31
C PRO A 231 -16.56 5.36 0.12
N LEU A 232 -16.65 4.03 0.28
CA LEU A 232 -16.53 3.34 1.56
C LEU A 232 -15.09 2.92 1.87
N GLU A 233 -14.30 2.65 0.82
CA GLU A 233 -12.89 2.25 0.91
C GLU A 233 -12.03 3.08 -0.08
N PRO A 234 -11.79 4.38 0.24
CA PRO A 234 -11.19 5.33 -0.67
C PRO A 234 -9.65 5.22 -0.68
N TYR A 235 -9.13 4.04 -1.01
CA TYR A 235 -7.70 3.72 -0.93
C TYR A 235 -6.82 4.66 -1.78
N MET A 236 -7.33 5.17 -2.90
CA MET A 236 -6.61 6.19 -3.68
C MET A 236 -6.45 7.51 -2.92
N GLN A 237 -7.52 7.98 -2.25
CA GLN A 237 -7.47 9.21 -1.45
C GLN A 237 -6.57 9.02 -0.23
N GLU A 238 -6.60 7.83 0.39
CA GLU A 238 -5.68 7.50 1.48
C GLU A 238 -4.22 7.49 1.00
N ALA A 239 -3.94 6.92 -0.17
CA ALA A 239 -2.61 6.96 -0.78
C ALA A 239 -2.16 8.40 -1.09
N GLY A 240 -3.08 9.25 -1.56
CA GLY A 240 -2.84 10.67 -1.79
C GLY A 240 -2.52 11.42 -0.50
N ASP A 241 -3.28 11.19 0.56
CA ASP A 241 -3.02 11.75 1.89
C ASP A 241 -1.65 11.32 2.42
N ILE A 242 -1.29 10.03 2.30
CA ILE A 242 0.03 9.53 2.71
C ILE A 242 1.16 10.27 1.98
N LEU A 243 0.99 10.54 0.68
CA LEU A 243 1.96 11.28 -0.11
C LEU A 243 2.06 12.75 0.33
N VAL A 244 0.92 13.42 0.53
CA VAL A 244 0.86 14.80 1.06
C VAL A 244 1.57 14.89 2.40
N GLU A 245 1.21 14.02 3.34
CA GLU A 245 1.77 13.99 4.70
C GLU A 245 3.28 13.78 4.65
N SER A 246 3.77 12.87 3.81
CA SER A 246 5.21 12.60 3.69
C SER A 246 5.99 13.79 3.11
N ILE A 247 5.39 14.55 2.18
CA ILE A 247 5.99 15.79 1.66
C ILE A 247 5.93 16.89 2.73
N TYR A 248 4.82 17.00 3.46
CA TYR A 248 4.64 18.01 4.51
C TYR A 248 5.60 17.79 5.67
N GLU A 249 5.77 16.54 6.12
CA GLU A 249 6.78 16.11 7.08
C GLU A 249 8.19 16.56 6.63
N ALA A 250 8.54 16.34 5.36
CA ALA A 250 9.85 16.72 4.81
C ALA A 250 10.04 18.24 4.67
N CYS A 251 8.96 18.99 4.44
CA CYS A 251 8.96 20.45 4.37
C CYS A 251 8.89 21.13 5.75
N GLY A 252 8.56 20.39 6.81
CA GLY A 252 8.24 20.97 8.12
C GLY A 252 6.90 21.73 8.14
N PHE A 253 5.95 21.33 7.29
CA PHE A 253 4.59 21.90 7.27
C PHE A 253 3.65 21.13 8.21
N PRO A 254 2.54 21.74 8.67
CA PRO A 254 1.59 21.07 9.57
C PRO A 254 0.98 19.82 8.94
N THR A 255 1.09 18.70 9.64
CA THR A 255 0.56 17.39 9.28
C THR A 255 -0.84 17.16 9.86
N ILE A 256 -1.47 16.03 9.54
CA ILE A 256 -2.74 15.65 10.16
C ILE A 256 -2.63 15.54 11.68
N GLU A 257 -1.48 15.08 12.19
CA GLU A 257 -1.22 14.97 13.63
C GLU A 257 -1.19 16.34 14.30
N ASP A 258 -0.57 17.33 13.66
CA ASP A 258 -0.55 18.71 14.15
C ASP A 258 -1.96 19.30 14.19
N HIS A 259 -2.76 19.07 13.15
CA HIS A 259 -4.16 19.51 13.10
C HIS A 259 -5.04 18.81 14.15
N ILE A 260 -4.83 17.51 14.41
CA ILE A 260 -5.52 16.78 15.48
C ILE A 260 -5.20 17.42 16.83
N MET A 261 -3.90 17.61 17.13
CA MET A 261 -3.47 18.20 18.39
C MET A 261 -4.01 19.62 18.57
N GLU A 262 -3.93 20.46 17.53
CA GLU A 262 -4.43 21.83 17.55
C GLU A 262 -5.93 21.91 17.87
N GLU A 263 -6.76 21.07 17.23
CA GLU A 263 -8.21 21.09 17.49
C GLU A 263 -8.57 20.49 18.85
N MET A 264 -7.81 19.51 19.34
CA MET A 264 -7.98 18.98 20.69
C MET A 264 -7.55 19.99 21.77
N GLU A 265 -6.49 20.77 21.55
CA GLU A 265 -6.09 21.84 22.47
C GLU A 265 -7.15 22.95 22.57
N LYS A 266 -7.78 23.28 21.44
CA LYS A 266 -8.85 24.30 21.39
C LYS A 266 -10.15 23.84 22.06
N ARG A 267 -10.51 22.56 21.93
CA ARG A 267 -11.86 22.04 22.27
C ARG A 267 -11.89 21.17 23.52
N GLY A 268 -10.74 20.63 23.94
CA GLY A 268 -10.65 19.63 24.99
C GLY A 268 -11.07 18.25 24.48
N GLU A 269 -11.95 17.58 25.23
CA GLU A 269 -12.43 16.24 24.87
C GLU A 269 -13.29 16.26 23.60
N ILE A 270 -12.99 15.36 22.66
CA ILE A 270 -13.72 15.24 21.40
C ILE A 270 -13.90 13.76 21.04
N SER A 271 -15.04 13.41 20.44
CA SER A 271 -15.22 12.05 19.92
C SER A 271 -14.46 11.86 18.60
N LEU A 272 -13.98 10.65 18.34
CA LEU A 272 -13.30 10.33 17.07
C LEU A 272 -14.16 10.72 15.86
N LYS A 273 -15.46 10.42 15.92
CA LYS A 273 -16.43 10.78 14.86
C LYS A 273 -16.49 12.29 14.60
N ASN A 274 -16.51 13.11 15.66
CA ASN A 274 -16.58 14.57 15.51
C ASN A 274 -15.26 15.12 14.98
N LEU A 275 -14.12 14.55 15.41
CA LEU A 275 -12.80 14.92 14.92
C LEU A 275 -12.62 14.61 13.43
N ILE A 276 -13.04 13.41 13.00
CA ILE A 276 -13.10 13.03 11.57
C ILE A 276 -13.95 14.03 10.79
N ASN A 277 -15.16 14.35 11.29
CA ASN A 277 -16.06 15.25 10.58
C ASN A 277 -15.44 16.64 10.38
N LEU A 278 -14.81 17.14 11.44
CA LEU A 278 -14.14 18.44 11.44
C LEU A 278 -12.95 18.46 10.47
N LEU A 279 -12.04 17.50 10.57
CA LEU A 279 -10.78 17.52 9.80
C LEU A 279 -10.97 17.14 8.34
N ALA A 280 -11.71 16.08 8.04
CA ALA A 280 -11.87 15.58 6.67
C ALA A 280 -12.91 16.39 5.87
N TYR A 281 -14.00 16.85 6.50
CA TYR A 281 -15.11 17.47 5.75
C TYR A 281 -15.23 18.98 5.93
N GLU A 282 -15.04 19.51 7.13
CA GLU A 282 -15.19 20.96 7.39
C GLU A 282 -13.91 21.73 7.04
N LEU A 283 -12.77 21.31 7.59
CA LEU A 283 -11.47 21.96 7.40
C LEU A 283 -10.73 21.47 6.16
N LYS A 284 -11.04 20.26 5.68
CA LYS A 284 -10.37 19.59 4.54
C LYS A 284 -8.86 19.50 4.72
N ALA A 285 -8.43 19.11 5.93
CA ALA A 285 -7.03 18.83 6.23
C ALA A 285 -6.54 17.55 5.53
N CYS A 286 -7.44 16.62 5.24
CA CYS A 286 -7.18 15.37 4.51
C CYS A 286 -8.39 15.01 3.62
N ASP A 287 -8.20 14.11 2.65
CA ASP A 287 -9.26 13.67 1.73
C ASP A 287 -9.93 12.38 2.20
N ALA A 288 -9.23 11.54 2.97
CA ALA A 288 -9.76 10.29 3.52
C ALA A 288 -10.00 10.36 5.03
N PRO A 289 -11.18 9.93 5.54
CA PRO A 289 -11.46 9.83 6.97
C PRO A 289 -10.46 8.97 7.74
N ASN A 290 -10.00 7.87 7.13
CA ASN A 290 -9.05 6.93 7.72
C ASN A 290 -7.68 7.57 7.99
N THR A 291 -7.34 8.67 7.31
CA THR A 291 -6.13 9.46 7.60
C THR A 291 -6.18 10.06 9.00
N VAL A 292 -7.34 10.55 9.44
CA VAL A 292 -7.54 11.05 10.81
C VAL A 292 -7.43 9.91 11.82
N GLU A 293 -8.05 8.76 11.53
CA GLU A 293 -8.01 7.59 12.41
C GLU A 293 -6.57 7.11 12.64
N ARG A 294 -5.77 7.01 11.57
CA ARG A 294 -4.35 6.67 11.67
C ARG A 294 -3.56 7.69 12.47
N GLY A 295 -3.77 8.98 12.23
CA GLY A 295 -3.13 10.04 13.01
C GLY A 295 -3.45 9.93 14.50
N VAL A 296 -4.70 9.63 14.85
CA VAL A 296 -5.12 9.39 16.24
C VAL A 296 -4.43 8.17 16.83
N GLU A 297 -4.42 7.02 16.13
CA GLU A 297 -3.77 5.80 16.63
C GLU A 297 -2.26 5.99 16.83
N LYS A 298 -1.59 6.74 15.93
CA LYS A 298 -0.17 7.10 16.10
C LYS A 298 0.05 8.01 17.31
N LEU A 299 -0.77 9.04 17.49
CA LEU A 299 -0.68 9.92 18.67
C LEU A 299 -0.98 9.18 19.99
N ILE A 300 -1.83 8.14 19.95
CA ILE A 300 -2.07 7.24 21.09
C ILE A 300 -0.84 6.37 21.37
N SER A 301 -0.22 5.78 20.34
CA SER A 301 0.98 4.94 20.52
C SER A 301 2.18 5.73 21.05
N GLU A 302 2.27 7.02 20.69
CA GLU A 302 3.24 7.98 21.22
C GLU A 302 2.87 8.52 22.63
N GLY A 303 1.68 8.19 23.13
CA GLY A 303 1.21 8.61 24.45
C GLY A 303 0.80 10.08 24.55
N LYS A 304 0.62 10.78 23.42
CA LYS A 304 0.16 12.19 23.37
C LYS A 304 -1.36 12.32 23.59
N ILE A 305 -2.12 11.31 23.19
CA ILE A 305 -3.58 11.23 23.32
C ILE A 305 -3.97 9.97 24.10
N LYS A 306 -5.07 10.04 24.84
CA LYS A 306 -5.76 8.91 25.46
C LYS A 306 -7.12 8.70 24.80
N ARG A 307 -7.48 7.44 24.56
CA ARG A 307 -8.83 7.03 24.17
C ARG A 307 -9.53 6.35 25.32
N LYS A 308 -10.70 6.85 25.71
CA LYS A 308 -11.63 6.17 26.61
C LYS A 308 -12.98 6.05 25.92
N ASP A 309 -13.41 4.83 25.67
CA ASP A 309 -14.57 4.52 24.82
C ASP A 309 -14.39 5.19 23.44
N ALA A 310 -15.32 6.07 23.05
CA ALA A 310 -15.29 6.81 21.79
C ALA A 310 -14.74 8.26 21.93
N VAL A 311 -14.23 8.62 23.11
CA VAL A 311 -13.78 9.98 23.45
C VAL A 311 -12.25 10.02 23.53
N LEU A 312 -11.69 11.05 22.90
CA LEU A 312 -10.26 11.36 22.85
C LEU A 312 -9.97 12.54 23.79
N SER A 313 -8.87 12.46 24.53
CA SER A 313 -8.36 13.55 25.37
C SER A 313 -6.84 13.63 25.32
N ILE A 314 -6.28 14.82 25.51
CA ILE A 314 -4.83 15.01 25.60
C ILE A 314 -4.31 14.35 26.89
N SER A 315 -3.16 13.68 26.79
CA SER A 315 -2.52 12.95 27.90
C SER A 315 -2.09 13.80 29.07
#